data_AF-A0A7C9F8M3-F1
#
_entry.id   AF-A0A7C9F8M3-F1
#
_cell.length_a   1.000
_cell.length_b   1.000
_cell.length_c   1.000
_cell.angle_alpha   90.00
_cell.angle_beta   90.00
_cell.angle_gamma   90.00
#
_symmetry.space_group_name_H-M   'P 1'
#
loop_
_entity.id
_entity.type
_entity.pdbx_description
1 polymer ?
#
loop_
_entity_poly.entity_id
_entity_poly.type
_entity_poly.pdbx_seq_one_letter_code
_entity_poly.pdbx_strand_id
1 'polypeptide(L)' 'MNLFGDHKPKPNAPSTPNDVKSPLAIGQRVELRHRPSKMGSDIVIPATVVAVSQPYCWVDTPHQKRLKVLQKHLTAV' A
#
# COMPACT_ATOMS: atom_id res chain seq x y z
N MET A 1 28.13 34.95 -30.50
CA MET A 1 27.63 33.60 -30.80
C MET A 1 27.52 32.88 -29.46
N ASN A 2 26.37 32.95 -28.79
CA ASN A 2 26.16 32.24 -27.52
C ASN A 2 24.92 31.35 -27.69
N LEU A 3 25.14 30.03 -27.69
CA LEU A 3 24.15 28.95 -27.83
C LEU A 3 23.79 28.38 -26.46
N PHE A 4 22.91 29.02 -25.68
CA PHE A 4 22.25 28.32 -24.57
C PHE A 4 20.80 28.76 -24.50
N GLY A 5 19.94 27.87 -24.98
CA GLY A 5 18.50 28.07 -25.06
C GLY A 5 17.78 27.92 -23.72
N ASP A 6 16.60 28.53 -23.70
CA ASP A 6 15.47 28.30 -22.81
C ASP A 6 15.27 26.83 -22.43
N HIS A 7 15.41 26.52 -21.14
CA HIS A 7 14.68 25.41 -20.52
C HIS A 7 14.20 25.85 -19.12
N LYS A 8 13.08 26.57 -19.12
CA LYS A 8 12.23 26.76 -17.94
C LYS A 8 11.77 25.36 -17.48
N PRO A 9 12.02 24.92 -16.23
CA PRO A 9 11.43 23.68 -15.76
C PRO A 9 9.92 23.87 -15.70
N LYS A 10 9.22 23.13 -16.55
CA LYS A 10 7.76 23.09 -16.63
C LYS A 10 7.23 22.40 -15.37
N PRO A 11 6.43 23.02 -14.50
CA PRO A 11 5.75 22.30 -13.42
C PRO A 11 4.56 21.53 -14.03
N ASN A 12 4.84 20.39 -14.66
CA ASN A 12 3.82 19.46 -15.16
C ASN A 12 3.49 18.40 -14.12
N ALA A 13 3.18 18.81 -12.89
CA ALA A 13 2.50 17.95 -11.93
C ALA A 13 1.01 18.32 -11.95
N PRO A 14 0.14 17.59 -12.66
CA PRO A 14 -1.27 17.62 -12.35
C PRO A 14 -1.42 16.95 -10.98
N SER A 15 -1.45 17.75 -9.91
CA SER A 15 -1.91 17.31 -8.59
C SER A 15 -3.42 17.09 -8.68
N THR A 16 -3.80 16.00 -9.34
CA THR A 16 -5.14 15.44 -9.18
C THR A 16 -5.26 14.97 -7.74
N PRO A 17 -6.32 15.35 -7.01
CA PRO A 17 -6.69 14.68 -5.77
C PRO A 17 -7.35 13.36 -6.16
N ASN A 18 -6.58 12.49 -6.83
CA ASN A 18 -6.92 11.09 -6.79
C ASN A 18 -6.61 10.66 -5.38
N ASP A 19 -7.61 10.09 -4.74
CA ASP A 19 -7.54 9.25 -3.56
C ASP A 19 -6.60 8.07 -3.89
N VAL A 20 -5.31 8.35 -4.09
CA VAL A 20 -4.27 7.37 -4.28
C VAL A 20 -4.06 6.83 -2.89
N LYS A 21 -4.94 5.91 -2.50
CA LYS A 21 -4.63 4.89 -1.52
C LYS A 21 -3.29 4.32 -1.97
N SER A 22 -2.20 4.83 -1.39
CA SER A 22 -0.85 4.55 -1.84
C SER A 22 -0.76 3.05 -2.12
N PRO A 23 -0.43 2.64 -3.36
CA PRO A 23 -0.41 1.23 -3.70
C PRO A 23 0.51 0.56 -2.70
N LEU A 24 -0.05 -0.40 -1.94
CA LEU A 24 0.69 -1.14 -0.93
C LEU A 24 2.02 -1.58 -1.54
N ALA A 25 3.14 -1.11 -1.01
CA ALA A 25 4.45 -1.39 -1.57
C ALA A 25 5.02 -2.68 -0.99
N ILE A 26 5.78 -3.44 -1.78
CA ILE A 26 6.51 -4.61 -1.25
C ILE A 26 7.53 -4.12 -0.22
N GLY A 27 7.57 -4.78 0.94
CA GLY A 27 8.35 -4.38 2.11
C GLY A 27 7.65 -3.39 3.03
N GLN A 28 6.48 -2.87 2.64
CA GLN A 28 5.72 -1.95 3.48
C GLN A 28 5.12 -2.66 4.68
N ARG A 29 5.21 -2.02 5.85
CA ARG A 29 4.49 -2.45 7.05
C ARG A 29 3.02 -2.09 6.92
N VAL A 30 2.16 -3.05 7.21
CA VAL A 30 0.72 -2.93 7.10
C VAL A 30 0.06 -3.61 8.29
N GLU A 31 -1.16 -3.22 8.58
CA GLU A 31 -1.98 -3.84 9.61
C GLU A 31 -3.12 -4.60 8.95
N LEU A 32 -3.17 -5.90 9.24
CA LEU A 32 -4.24 -6.78 8.83
C LEU A 32 -5.37 -6.72 9.85
N ARG A 33 -6.53 -6.25 9.40
CA ARG A 33 -7.73 -6.21 10.25
C ARG A 33 -8.58 -7.46 10.04
N HIS A 34 -8.54 -8.36 11.02
CA HIS A 34 -9.31 -9.58 11.06
C HIS A 34 -10.53 -9.41 11.97
N ARG A 35 -11.74 -9.50 11.41
CA ARG A 35 -12.99 -9.60 12.18
C ARG A 35 -13.45 -11.04 12.24
N PRO A 36 -13.32 -11.74 13.38
CA PRO A 36 -13.91 -13.06 13.54
C PRO A 36 -15.44 -12.98 13.48
N SER A 37 -16.08 -13.87 12.72
CA SER A 37 -17.53 -13.84 12.47
C SER A 37 -18.40 -14.19 13.69
N LYS A 38 -17.82 -14.78 14.75
CA LYS A 38 -18.52 -15.08 16.00
C LYS A 38 -18.02 -14.12 17.07
N MET A 39 -18.90 -13.21 17.53
CA MET A 39 -18.72 -12.26 18.65
C MET A 39 -17.26 -12.14 19.13
N GLY A 40 -16.47 -11.33 18.42
CA GLY A 40 -15.09 -11.03 18.81
C GLY A 40 -14.71 -9.64 18.33
N SER A 41 -13.83 -8.99 19.10
CA SER A 41 -13.28 -7.68 18.74
C SER A 41 -12.50 -7.75 17.43
N ASP A 42 -12.43 -6.63 16.72
CA ASP A 42 -11.48 -6.43 15.62
C ASP A 42 -10.06 -6.80 16.09
N ILE A 43 -9.45 -7.80 15.46
CA ILE A 43 -8.05 -8.16 15.72
C ILE A 43 -7.20 -7.46 14.67
N VAL A 44 -6.23 -6.68 15.13
CA VAL A 44 -5.24 -6.03 14.27
C VAL A 44 -3.95 -6.83 14.36
N ILE A 45 -3.48 -7.34 13.21
CA ILE A 45 -2.28 -8.16 13.12
C ILE A 45 -1.25 -7.37 12.31
N PRO A 46 -0.08 -7.02 12.89
CA PRO A 46 0.97 -6.37 12.13
C PRO A 46 1.48 -7.34 11.06
N ALA A 47 1.68 -6.84 9.85
CA ALA A 47 2.13 -7.61 8.72
C ALA A 47 3.07 -6.79 7.82
N THR A 48 3.81 -7.46 6.95
CA THR A 48 4.67 -6.83 5.96
C THR A 48 4.30 -7.34 4.58
N VAL A 49 4.09 -6.45 3.62
CA VAL A 49 3.73 -6.84 2.25
C VAL A 49 4.93 -7.51 1.60
N VAL A 50 4.74 -8.72 1.08
CA VAL A 50 5.79 -9.46 0.34
C VAL A 50 5.51 -9.52 -1.15
N ALA A 51 4.24 -9.46 -1.54
CA ALA A 51 3.85 -9.32 -2.95
C ALA A 51 2.46 -8.68 -3.05
N VAL A 52 2.22 -7.98 -4.16
CA VAL A 52 0.97 -7.28 -4.43
C VAL A 52 0.34 -7.93 -5.65
N SER A 53 -0.89 -8.40 -5.54
CA SER A 53 -1.57 -9.13 -6.62
C SER A 53 -3.06 -8.82 -6.59
N GLN A 54 -3.47 -7.69 -7.16
CA GLN A 54 -4.84 -7.19 -7.08
C GLN A 54 -5.86 -8.27 -7.52
N PRO A 55 -6.94 -8.49 -6.75
CA PRO A 55 -7.41 -7.72 -5.58
C PRO A 55 -6.80 -8.14 -4.22
N TYR A 56 -5.82 -9.04 -4.23
CA TYR A 56 -5.15 -9.59 -3.06
C TYR A 56 -3.75 -8.98 -2.84
N CYS A 57 -3.19 -9.22 -1.66
CA CYS A 57 -1.79 -9.05 -1.34
C CYS A 57 -1.32 -10.27 -0.57
N TRP A 58 -0.05 -10.57 -0.73
CA TRP A 58 0.65 -11.53 0.11
C TRP A 58 1.39 -10.74 1.18
N VAL A 59 1.13 -11.10 2.43
CA VAL A 59 1.75 -10.47 3.59
C VAL A 59 2.40 -11.51 4.49
N ASP A 60 3.48 -11.13 5.15
CA ASP A 60 4.09 -11.89 6.23
C ASP A 60 3.63 -11.30 7.56
N THR A 61 3.05 -12.13 8.42
CA THR A 61 2.73 -11.81 9.82
C THR A 61 3.74 -12.49 10.75
N PRO A 62 3.83 -12.11 12.03
CA PRO A 62 4.68 -12.78 13.02
C PRO A 62 4.36 -14.27 13.17
N HIS A 63 3.09 -14.65 12.99
CA HIS A 63 2.62 -16.02 13.20
C HIS A 63 2.49 -16.84 11.91
N GLN A 64 2.42 -16.17 10.76
CA GLN A 64 2.15 -16.81 9.47
C GLN A 64 2.83 -16.07 8.32
N LYS A 65 3.61 -16.81 7.54
CA LYS A 65 4.29 -16.32 6.33
C LYS A 65 3.41 -16.51 5.09
N ARG A 66 3.55 -15.59 4.12
CA ARG A 66 2.84 -15.60 2.83
C ARG A 66 1.33 -15.81 2.99
N LEU A 67 0.71 -15.03 3.86
CA LEU A 67 -0.73 -15.00 4.02
C LEU A 67 -1.36 -14.19 2.87
N LYS A 68 -2.31 -14.81 2.16
CA LYS A 68 -3.09 -14.14 1.11
C LYS A 68 -4.26 -13.38 1.74
N VAL A 69 -4.28 -12.06 1.59
CA VAL A 69 -5.30 -11.17 2.15
C VAL A 69 -5.85 -10.24 1.08
N LEU A 70 -7.15 -9.94 1.12
CA LEU A 70 -7.73 -8.86 0.34
C LEU A 70 -7.19 -7.49 0.77
N GLN A 71 -6.82 -6.64 -0.20
CA GLN A 71 -6.27 -5.31 0.06
C GLN A 71 -7.20 -4.37 0.85
N LYS A 72 -8.52 -4.61 0.80
CA LYS A 72 -9.49 -3.83 1.58
C LYS A 72 -9.41 -4.09 3.09
N HIS A 73 -8.80 -5.20 3.51
CA HIS A 73 -8.59 -5.56 4.92
C HIS A 73 -7.21 -5.15 5.44
N LEU A 74 -6.39 -4.55 4.58
CA LEU A 74 -5.05 -4.06 4.92
C LEU A 74 -5.10 -2.54 5.07
N THR A 75 -4.49 -2.05 6.14
CA THR A 75 -4.25 -0.63 6.39
C THR A 75 -2.75 -0.39 6.34
N ALA A 76 -2.30 0.57 5.54
CA ALA A 76 -0.92 1.03 5.56
C ALA A 76 -0.64 1.77 6.88
N VAL A 77 0.49 1.46 7.53
CA VAL A 77 1.00 2.19 8.71
C VAL A 77 2.22 3.02 8.37
#